data_AF-A0A5Q0M4W6-F1
#
_entry.id   AF-A0A5Q0M4W6-F1
#
_cell.length_a   1.000
_cell.length_b   1.000
_cell.length_c   1.000
_cell.angle_alpha   90.00
_cell.angle_beta   90.00
_cell.angle_gamma   90.00
#
_symmetry.space_group_name_H-M   'P 1'
#
loop_
_entity.id
_entity.type
_entity.pdbx_description
1 polymer ?
#
loop_
_entity_poly.entity_id
_entity_poly.type
_entity_poly.pdbx_seq_one_letter_code
_entity_poly.pdbx_strand_id
1 'polypeptide(L)'
;MKGNFAAAVRGYPEYRAIAEFYGVAIAERSRVPLINHIHEGLVVMDKINASLHSMRAWCLHPLFQADKDLAQTAQRLGPFWEFDPHCILLAMEYRYRANAWLSDKVTKSIWQGQSAVERVHPNVQVSGLPTPGDLEEVWHMLIADKVQNCKDFLTHHKGKHARSYELEIYFGHWLKALDVDEDEFNALCTAIDAA
;
A
#
# COMPACT_ATOMS: atom_id res chain seq x y z
N MET A 1 -14.35 -5.92 23.48
CA MET A 1 -15.19 -6.35 22.34
C MET A 1 -14.39 -6.11 21.08
N LYS A 2 -14.09 -7.15 20.30
CA LYS A 2 -13.48 -6.97 18.97
C LYS A 2 -14.58 -6.49 18.03
N GLY A 3 -14.67 -5.18 17.83
CA GLY A 3 -15.60 -4.61 16.86
C GLY A 3 -15.07 -4.93 15.46
N ASN A 4 -15.94 -5.40 14.57
CA ASN A 4 -15.63 -5.52 13.15
C ASN A 4 -15.53 -4.08 12.58
N PHE A 5 -14.35 -3.46 12.73
CA PHE A 5 -14.16 -2.05 12.38
C PHE A 5 -14.18 -1.85 10.87
N ALA A 6 -13.77 -2.86 10.09
CA ALA A 6 -13.88 -2.85 8.63
C ALA A 6 -15.31 -2.59 8.13
N ALA A 7 -16.33 -3.16 8.80
CA ALA A 7 -17.73 -2.88 8.47
C ALA A 7 -18.15 -1.45 8.86
N ALA A 8 -17.67 -0.95 10.00
CA ALA A 8 -18.00 0.39 10.50
C ALA A 8 -17.46 1.51 9.60
N VAL A 9 -16.27 1.32 9.00
CA VAL A 9 -15.63 2.30 8.11
C VAL A 9 -16.51 2.70 6.93
N ARG A 10 -17.39 1.80 6.44
CA ARG A 10 -18.28 2.06 5.31
C ARG A 10 -19.28 3.21 5.55
N GLY A 11 -19.56 3.54 6.82
CA GLY A 11 -20.44 4.65 7.19
C GLY A 11 -19.79 6.04 7.13
N TYR A 12 -18.46 6.11 6.94
CA TYR A 12 -17.72 7.36 7.03
C TYR A 12 -17.57 8.08 5.68
N PRO A 13 -17.42 9.43 5.68
CA PRO A 13 -17.17 10.22 4.48
C PRO A 13 -15.98 9.72 3.65
N GLU A 14 -14.90 9.28 4.31
CA GLU A 14 -13.69 8.80 3.63
C GLU A 14 -13.96 7.59 2.72
N TYR A 15 -14.74 6.61 3.20
CA TYR A 15 -15.12 5.45 2.40
C TYR A 15 -16.04 5.83 1.22
N ARG A 16 -17.00 6.72 1.46
CA ARG A 16 -17.91 7.18 0.40
C ARG A 16 -17.16 7.88 -0.72
N ALA A 17 -16.18 8.72 -0.37
CA ALA A 17 -15.37 9.43 -1.34
C ALA A 17 -14.58 8.48 -2.25
N ILE A 18 -13.95 7.44 -1.69
CA ILE A 18 -13.21 6.48 -2.52
C ILE A 18 -14.12 5.55 -3.30
N ALA A 19 -15.28 5.19 -2.76
CA ALA A 19 -16.30 4.42 -3.47
C ALA A 19 -16.83 5.18 -4.68
N GLU A 20 -17.04 6.49 -4.56
CA GLU A 20 -17.42 7.36 -5.68
C GLU A 20 -16.27 7.51 -6.69
N PHE A 21 -15.05 7.75 -6.21
CA PHE A 21 -13.87 7.91 -7.07
C PHE A 21 -13.59 6.67 -7.93
N TYR A 22 -13.63 5.48 -7.33
CA TYR A 22 -13.49 4.25 -8.10
C TYR A 22 -14.74 3.92 -8.90
N GLY A 23 -15.94 4.21 -8.38
CA GLY A 23 -17.20 3.98 -9.07
C GLY A 23 -17.32 2.54 -9.58
N VAL A 24 -17.49 2.39 -10.90
CA VAL A 24 -17.57 1.08 -11.60
C VAL A 24 -16.24 0.66 -12.22
N ALA A 25 -15.13 1.32 -11.88
CA ALA A 25 -13.83 1.03 -12.45
C ALA A 25 -13.33 -0.35 -12.03
N ILE A 26 -12.69 -1.01 -12.99
CA ILE A 26 -12.22 -2.39 -12.88
C ILE A 26 -10.71 -2.39 -13.17
N ALA A 27 -9.95 -3.16 -12.41
CA ALA A 27 -8.53 -3.37 -12.65
C ALA A 27 -8.31 -4.00 -14.03
N GLU A 28 -7.43 -3.40 -14.85
CA GLU A 28 -7.16 -3.89 -16.21
C GLU A 28 -6.71 -5.36 -16.25
N ARG A 29 -5.97 -5.78 -15.21
CA ARG A 29 -5.30 -7.09 -15.15
C ARG A 29 -6.20 -8.20 -14.62
N SER A 30 -6.71 -8.05 -13.40
CA SER A 30 -7.52 -9.07 -12.73
C SER A 30 -8.99 -9.02 -13.12
N ARG A 31 -9.43 -7.93 -13.77
CA ARG A 31 -10.84 -7.67 -14.11
C ARG A 31 -11.77 -7.62 -12.89
N VAL A 32 -11.23 -7.42 -11.69
CA VAL A 32 -12.00 -7.20 -10.47
C VAL A 32 -12.22 -5.70 -10.22
N PRO A 33 -13.27 -5.29 -9.51
CA PRO A 33 -13.50 -3.90 -9.14
C PRO A 33 -12.31 -3.27 -8.39
N LEU A 34 -11.93 -2.03 -8.72
CA LEU A 34 -10.82 -1.33 -8.03
C LEU A 34 -11.08 -1.14 -6.53
N ILE A 35 -12.36 -1.07 -6.12
CA ILE A 35 -12.75 -0.95 -4.71
C ILE A 35 -12.30 -2.15 -3.86
N ASN A 36 -12.01 -3.31 -4.47
CA ASN A 36 -11.52 -4.48 -3.75
C ASN A 36 -10.19 -4.20 -3.05
N HIS A 37 -9.31 -3.36 -3.61
CA HIS A 37 -8.07 -2.90 -2.96
C HIS A 37 -8.35 -2.23 -1.60
N ILE A 38 -9.47 -1.51 -1.48
CA ILE A 38 -9.87 -0.92 -0.20
C ILE A 38 -10.33 -2.01 0.76
N HIS A 39 -11.15 -2.95 0.29
CA HIS A 39 -11.73 -3.99 1.14
C HIS A 39 -10.67 -4.97 1.67
N GLU A 40 -9.80 -5.46 0.80
CA GLU A 40 -8.71 -6.36 1.18
C GLU A 40 -7.74 -5.66 2.16
N GLY A 41 -7.42 -4.38 1.93
CA GLY A 41 -6.63 -3.61 2.87
C GLY A 41 -7.30 -3.43 4.23
N LEU A 42 -8.61 -3.17 4.26
CA LEU A 42 -9.35 -3.10 5.53
C LEU A 42 -9.36 -4.44 6.28
N VAL A 43 -9.36 -5.58 5.58
CA VAL A 43 -9.23 -6.91 6.20
C VAL A 43 -7.86 -7.06 6.87
N VAL A 44 -6.78 -6.68 6.19
CA VAL A 44 -5.42 -6.70 6.77
C VAL A 44 -5.36 -5.79 8.01
N MET A 45 -5.88 -4.57 7.88
CA MET A 45 -5.86 -3.59 8.97
C MET A 45 -6.69 -4.03 10.17
N ASP A 46 -7.84 -4.68 9.96
CA ASP A 46 -8.66 -5.24 11.06
C ASP A 46 -7.93 -6.39 11.75
N LYS A 47 -7.25 -7.25 10.97
CA LYS A 47 -6.47 -8.38 11.47
C LYS A 47 -5.31 -7.96 12.36
N ILE A 48 -4.64 -6.86 12.05
CA ILE A 48 -3.55 -6.28 12.86
C ILE A 48 -4.06 -5.30 13.93
N ASN A 49 -5.38 -5.16 14.10
CA ASN A 49 -6.02 -4.24 15.06
C ASN A 49 -5.67 -2.76 14.85
N ALA A 50 -5.54 -2.33 13.59
CA ALA A 50 -5.29 -0.94 13.26
C ALA A 50 -6.40 -0.01 13.79
N SER A 51 -6.03 1.25 14.05
CA SER A 51 -6.98 2.24 14.56
C SER A 51 -8.04 2.60 13.50
N LEU A 52 -9.19 3.08 13.97
CA LEU A 52 -10.25 3.57 13.07
C LEU A 52 -9.78 4.76 12.21
N HIS A 53 -8.91 5.63 12.74
CA HIS A 53 -8.31 6.71 11.94
C HIS A 53 -7.44 6.16 10.82
N SER A 54 -6.61 5.15 11.10
CA SER A 54 -5.77 4.49 10.11
C SER A 54 -6.63 3.85 9.00
N MET A 55 -7.69 3.12 9.35
CA MET A 55 -8.61 2.51 8.37
C MET A 55 -9.37 3.55 7.53
N ARG A 56 -9.78 4.67 8.13
CA ARG A 56 -10.43 5.77 7.40
C ARG A 56 -9.43 6.48 6.47
N ALA A 57 -8.20 6.70 6.92
CA ALA A 57 -7.12 7.23 6.10
C ALA A 57 -6.75 6.28 4.95
N TRP A 58 -6.81 4.97 5.18
CA TRP A 58 -6.68 3.96 4.14
C TRP A 58 -7.76 4.11 3.07
N CYS A 59 -9.00 4.44 3.40
CA CYS A 59 -9.98 4.74 2.36
C CYS A 59 -9.57 5.94 1.49
N LEU A 60 -8.93 6.95 2.07
CA LEU A 60 -8.51 8.14 1.34
C LEU A 60 -7.25 7.96 0.48
N HIS A 61 -6.36 7.02 0.83
CA HIS A 61 -5.00 6.98 0.26
C HIS A 61 -4.92 7.01 -1.28
N PRO A 62 -5.80 6.35 -2.06
CA PRO A 62 -5.67 6.36 -3.51
C PRO A 62 -5.96 7.73 -4.13
N LEU A 63 -6.75 8.57 -3.45
CA LEU A 63 -7.05 9.93 -3.90
C LEU A 63 -5.80 10.82 -3.87
N PHE A 64 -4.82 10.47 -3.03
CA PHE A 64 -3.62 11.27 -2.81
C PHE A 64 -2.36 10.62 -3.38
N GLN A 65 -2.36 9.30 -3.62
CA GLN A 65 -1.15 8.53 -3.90
C GLN A 65 -0.32 9.05 -5.08
N ALA A 66 -0.90 9.17 -6.27
CA ALA A 66 -0.19 9.68 -7.43
C ALA A 66 -0.32 11.20 -7.55
N ASP A 67 0.68 11.85 -8.17
CA ASP A 67 0.66 13.32 -8.37
C ASP A 67 -0.58 13.80 -9.14
N LYS A 68 -0.99 13.02 -10.15
CA LYS A 68 -2.20 13.28 -10.92
C LYS A 68 -3.45 13.19 -10.05
N ASP A 69 -3.52 12.19 -9.18
CA ASP A 69 -4.67 11.97 -8.30
C ASP A 69 -4.72 13.08 -7.25
N LEU A 70 -3.60 13.43 -6.61
CA LEU A 70 -3.49 14.57 -5.70
C LEU A 70 -3.99 15.88 -6.36
N ALA A 71 -3.55 16.17 -7.59
CA ALA A 71 -3.96 17.37 -8.31
C ALA A 71 -5.46 17.38 -8.64
N GLN A 72 -6.02 16.24 -9.06
CA GLN A 72 -7.46 16.11 -9.30
C GLN A 72 -8.27 16.22 -8.02
N THR A 73 -7.82 15.56 -6.97
CA THR A 73 -8.40 15.57 -5.63
C THR A 73 -8.40 16.98 -5.06
N ALA A 74 -7.33 17.76 -5.22
CA ALA A 74 -7.30 19.16 -4.84
C ALA A 74 -8.31 20.05 -5.59
N GLN A 75 -8.67 19.68 -6.83
CA GLN A 75 -9.66 20.40 -7.65
C GLN A 75 -11.10 19.93 -7.41
N ARG A 76 -11.29 18.67 -6.97
CA ARG A 76 -12.59 17.98 -6.90
C ARG A 76 -13.10 17.70 -5.50
N LEU A 77 -12.23 17.66 -4.49
CA LEU A 77 -12.67 17.60 -3.11
C LEU A 77 -13.56 18.80 -2.91
N GLY A 78 -14.85 18.56 -2.76
CA GLY A 78 -15.81 19.60 -2.44
C GLY A 78 -15.52 20.10 -1.02
N PRO A 79 -16.47 20.00 -0.09
CA PRO A 79 -16.21 20.41 1.26
C PRO A 79 -15.19 19.52 1.98
N PHE A 80 -13.90 19.90 1.96
CA PHE A 80 -12.83 19.29 2.76
C PHE A 80 -13.19 19.15 4.25
N TRP A 81 -14.15 19.95 4.73
CA TRP A 81 -14.68 19.94 6.09
C TRP A 81 -15.52 18.70 6.44
N GLU A 82 -15.87 17.84 5.48
CA GLU A 82 -16.55 16.57 5.77
C GLU A 82 -15.59 15.46 6.20
N PHE A 83 -14.30 15.59 5.87
CA PHE A 83 -13.29 14.62 6.28
C PHE A 83 -12.70 15.00 7.62
N ASP A 84 -12.26 13.98 8.34
CA ASP A 84 -11.43 14.20 9.52
C ASP A 84 -10.04 14.67 9.08
N PRO A 85 -9.57 15.87 9.51
CA PRO A 85 -8.26 16.37 9.15
C PRO A 85 -7.13 15.42 9.51
N HIS A 86 -7.30 14.60 10.56
CA HIS A 86 -6.32 13.61 10.94
C HIS A 86 -6.18 12.51 9.87
N CYS A 87 -7.28 12.05 9.28
CA CYS A 87 -7.26 11.06 8.20
C CYS A 87 -6.53 11.58 6.95
N ILE A 88 -6.69 12.88 6.64
CA ILE A 88 -5.99 13.52 5.52
C ILE A 88 -4.48 13.59 5.80
N LEU A 89 -4.09 13.98 7.02
CA LEU A 89 -2.67 14.01 7.43
C LEU A 89 -2.04 12.64 7.26
N LEU A 90 -2.70 11.59 7.75
CA LEU A 90 -2.22 10.21 7.64
C LEU A 90 -2.11 9.75 6.18
N ALA A 91 -3.10 10.06 5.33
CA ALA A 91 -3.04 9.73 3.90
C ALA A 91 -1.90 10.44 3.17
N MET A 92 -1.61 11.69 3.52
CA MET A 92 -0.49 12.45 2.96
C MET A 92 0.88 11.95 3.43
N GLU A 93 1.00 11.57 4.71
CA GLU A 93 2.22 10.96 5.22
C GLU A 93 2.45 9.57 4.60
N TYR A 94 1.39 8.75 4.48
CA TYR A 94 1.44 7.50 3.74
C TYR A 94 1.95 7.70 2.31
N ARG A 95 1.37 8.65 1.57
CA ARG A 95 1.82 9.01 0.23
C ARG A 95 3.32 9.33 0.20
N TYR A 96 3.77 10.17 1.12
CA TYR A 96 5.18 10.57 1.22
C TYR A 96 6.09 9.34 1.42
N ARG A 97 5.76 8.48 2.40
CA ARG A 97 6.57 7.28 2.73
C ARG A 97 6.54 6.24 1.61
N ALA A 98 5.35 5.92 1.09
CA ALA A 98 5.19 4.94 0.01
C ALA A 98 5.92 5.37 -1.26
N ASN A 99 5.87 6.66 -1.63
CA ASN A 99 6.53 7.17 -2.83
C ASN A 99 8.03 7.45 -2.66
N ALA A 100 8.53 7.60 -1.43
CA ALA A 100 9.95 7.82 -1.18
C ALA A 100 10.80 6.59 -1.58
N TRP A 101 10.22 5.39 -1.55
CA TRP A 101 10.93 4.15 -1.89
C TRP A 101 10.03 3.19 -2.71
N LEU A 102 9.99 3.42 -4.02
CA LEU A 102 9.30 2.58 -4.99
C LEU A 102 10.23 1.49 -5.55
N SER A 103 9.67 0.59 -6.36
CA SER A 103 10.47 -0.49 -6.99
C SER A 103 11.59 0.03 -7.90
N ASP A 104 11.59 1.30 -8.31
CA ASP A 104 12.68 1.94 -9.07
C ASP A 104 14.01 1.98 -8.31
N LYS A 105 13.98 1.83 -6.98
CA LYS A 105 15.18 1.73 -6.14
C LYS A 105 15.87 0.37 -6.20
N VAL A 106 15.26 -0.60 -6.86
CA VAL A 106 15.83 -1.93 -7.10
C VAL A 106 16.00 -2.15 -8.60
N THR A 107 17.24 -2.13 -9.08
CA THR A 107 17.56 -2.18 -10.51
C THR A 107 18.55 -3.29 -10.83
N LYS A 108 18.50 -3.82 -12.06
CA LYS A 108 19.54 -4.71 -12.56
C LYS A 108 20.86 -3.95 -12.62
N SER A 109 21.90 -4.51 -12.03
CA SER A 109 23.24 -3.96 -12.14
C SER A 109 23.72 -4.14 -13.57
N ILE A 110 23.86 -3.03 -14.29
CA ILE A 110 24.72 -2.96 -15.47
C ILE A 110 26.11 -2.73 -14.89
N TRP A 111 27.03 -3.70 -15.05
CA TRP A 111 28.40 -3.54 -14.56
C TRP A 111 29.09 -2.43 -15.37
N GLN A 112 28.99 -1.20 -14.88
CA GLN A 112 29.74 -0.04 -15.33
C GLN A 112 30.37 0.57 -14.08
N GLY A 113 31.67 0.82 -14.13
CA GLY A 113 32.55 1.02 -12.99
C GLY A 113 32.01 1.86 -11.82
N GLN A 114 32.43 1.44 -10.61
CA GLN A 114 32.48 2.19 -9.35
C GLN A 114 31.35 3.21 -9.11
N SER A 115 30.23 2.73 -8.54
CA SER A 115 29.31 3.58 -7.76
C SER A 115 29.04 2.94 -6.41
N ALA A 116 28.91 3.76 -5.37
CA ALA A 116 28.77 3.40 -3.95
C ALA A 116 27.37 2.85 -3.60
N VAL A 117 26.79 2.02 -4.47
CA VAL A 117 25.49 1.40 -4.26
C VAL A 117 25.69 0.00 -3.72
N GLU A 118 24.97 -0.35 -2.67
CA GLU A 118 25.06 -1.67 -2.05
C GLU A 118 24.58 -2.75 -3.03
N ARG A 119 25.41 -3.78 -3.22
CA ARG A 119 25.07 -4.95 -4.03
C ARG A 119 24.52 -6.03 -3.11
N VAL A 120 23.22 -6.26 -3.21
CA VAL A 120 22.55 -7.35 -2.47
C VAL A 120 22.73 -8.70 -3.19
N HIS A 121 22.86 -8.68 -4.52
CA HIS A 121 23.17 -9.83 -5.37
C HIS A 121 24.11 -9.41 -6.51
N PRO A 122 24.95 -10.28 -7.09
CA PRO A 122 25.91 -9.92 -8.16
C PRO A 122 25.33 -9.12 -9.34
N ASN A 123 24.02 -9.17 -9.56
CA ASN A 123 23.33 -8.52 -10.66
C ASN A 123 22.21 -7.54 -10.25
N VAL A 124 22.11 -7.13 -8.98
CA VAL A 124 21.11 -6.14 -8.52
C VAL A 124 21.73 -5.08 -7.63
N GLN A 125 21.28 -3.84 -7.84
CA GLN A 125 21.61 -2.66 -7.05
C GLN A 125 20.38 -2.20 -6.28
N VAL A 126 20.58 -1.84 -5.01
CA VAL A 126 19.54 -1.28 -4.14
C VAL A 126 19.97 0.11 -3.66
N SER A 127 19.13 1.11 -3.89
CA SER A 127 19.38 2.49 -3.45
C SER A 127 18.58 2.81 -2.19
N GLY A 128 19.27 2.90 -1.05
CA GLY A 128 18.65 3.18 0.25
C GLY A 128 17.75 2.04 0.74
N LEU A 129 16.99 2.32 1.80
CA LEU A 129 16.04 1.38 2.40
C LEU A 129 14.69 2.08 2.61
N PRO A 130 13.57 1.35 2.52
CA PRO A 130 12.28 1.91 2.89
C PRO A 130 12.22 2.19 4.39
N THR A 131 11.44 3.21 4.77
CA THR A 131 11.14 3.53 6.17
C THR A 131 9.66 3.87 6.30
N PRO A 132 8.95 3.29 7.28
CA PRO A 132 7.54 3.59 7.49
C PRO A 132 7.29 4.92 8.23
N GLY A 133 8.35 5.57 8.75
CA GLY A 133 8.24 6.80 9.54
C GLY A 133 7.94 6.53 11.03
N ASP A 134 7.36 7.50 11.73
CA ASP A 134 7.13 7.43 13.18
C ASP A 134 5.63 7.28 13.56
N LEU A 135 4.72 7.34 12.58
CA LEU A 135 3.29 7.25 12.82
C LEU A 135 2.81 5.79 12.64
N GLU A 136 2.44 5.15 13.74
CA GLU A 136 1.93 3.78 13.77
C GLU A 136 0.73 3.58 12.80
N GLU A 137 -0.16 4.56 12.70
CA GLU A 137 -1.27 4.50 11.74
C GLU A 137 -0.81 4.42 10.29
N VAL A 138 0.33 5.02 9.94
CA VAL A 138 0.91 4.93 8.60
C VAL A 138 1.58 3.58 8.39
N TRP A 139 2.16 2.99 9.45
CA TRP A 139 2.73 1.65 9.40
C TRP A 139 1.65 0.63 9.04
N HIS A 140 0.49 0.68 9.69
CA HIS A 140 -0.65 -0.17 9.38
C HIS A 140 -1.11 -0.05 7.93
N MET A 141 -1.16 1.17 7.39
CA MET A 141 -1.51 1.42 5.98
C MET A 141 -0.45 0.84 5.03
N LEU A 142 0.83 0.96 5.36
CA LEU A 142 1.92 0.39 4.57
C LEU A 142 1.92 -1.15 4.64
N ILE A 143 1.62 -1.76 5.79
CA ILE A 143 1.44 -3.21 5.90
C ILE A 143 0.34 -3.67 4.97
N ALA A 144 -0.84 -3.02 5.03
CA ALA A 144 -1.95 -3.35 4.13
C ALA A 144 -1.55 -3.28 2.66
N ASP A 145 -0.91 -2.19 2.22
CA ASP A 145 -0.46 -2.02 0.84
C ASP A 145 0.58 -3.06 0.41
N LYS A 146 1.63 -3.27 1.22
CA LYS A 146 2.74 -4.15 0.83
C LYS A 146 2.36 -5.62 0.89
N VAL A 147 1.52 -6.03 1.83
CA VAL A 147 1.01 -7.40 1.89
C VAL A 147 0.15 -7.71 0.66
N GLN A 148 -0.83 -6.85 0.34
CA GLN A 148 -1.69 -7.04 -0.83
C GLN A 148 -0.88 -7.06 -2.13
N ASN A 149 -0.02 -6.05 -2.34
CA ASN A 149 0.79 -5.95 -3.55
C ASN A 149 1.78 -7.13 -3.70
N CYS A 150 2.33 -7.62 -2.60
CA CYS A 150 3.22 -8.79 -2.61
C CYS A 150 2.44 -10.06 -2.92
N LYS A 151 1.26 -10.28 -2.31
CA LYS A 151 0.36 -11.40 -2.61
C LYS A 151 -0.01 -11.44 -4.09
N ASP A 152 -0.42 -10.32 -4.66
CA ASP A 152 -0.73 -10.18 -6.08
C ASP A 152 0.48 -10.50 -6.97
N PHE A 153 1.64 -9.99 -6.57
CA PHE A 153 2.90 -10.28 -7.27
C PHE A 153 3.22 -11.79 -7.25
N LEU A 154 3.16 -12.44 -6.09
CA LEU A 154 3.43 -13.87 -5.95
C LEU A 154 2.46 -14.71 -6.77
N THR A 155 1.17 -14.35 -6.75
CA THR A 155 0.09 -15.12 -7.39
C THR A 155 0.12 -14.98 -8.92
N HIS A 156 0.35 -13.76 -9.42
CA HIS A 156 0.14 -13.46 -10.84
C HIS A 156 1.41 -13.16 -11.63
N HIS A 157 2.48 -12.72 -10.97
CA HIS A 157 3.63 -12.08 -11.63
C HIS A 157 4.98 -12.76 -11.38
N LYS A 158 5.16 -13.48 -10.27
CA LYS A 158 6.42 -14.16 -9.95
C LYS A 158 6.80 -15.14 -11.07
N GLY A 159 8.02 -15.01 -11.58
CA GLY A 159 8.55 -15.80 -12.69
C GLY A 159 8.05 -15.39 -14.09
N LYS A 160 7.06 -14.48 -14.20
CA LYS A 160 6.49 -14.02 -15.48
C LYS A 160 6.84 -12.58 -15.81
N HIS A 161 6.98 -11.72 -14.79
CA HIS A 161 7.26 -10.30 -14.97
C HIS A 161 8.74 -10.08 -15.32
N ALA A 162 9.04 -9.16 -16.25
CA ALA A 162 10.42 -8.86 -16.68
C ALA A 162 11.35 -8.40 -15.53
N ARG A 163 10.74 -7.79 -14.50
CA ARG A 163 11.38 -7.33 -13.26
C ARG A 163 11.07 -8.25 -12.06
N SER A 164 10.73 -9.52 -12.28
CA SER A 164 10.27 -10.41 -11.20
C SER A 164 11.27 -10.50 -10.05
N TYR A 165 12.57 -10.55 -10.36
CA TYR A 165 13.62 -10.66 -9.35
C TYR A 165 13.77 -9.37 -8.54
N GLU A 166 13.72 -8.22 -9.22
CA GLU A 166 13.77 -6.91 -8.56
C GLU A 166 12.55 -6.67 -7.67
N LEU A 167 11.37 -7.12 -8.10
CA LEU A 167 10.14 -7.01 -7.31
C LEU A 167 10.19 -7.88 -6.05
N GLU A 168 10.75 -9.08 -6.13
CA GLU A 168 10.95 -9.95 -4.96
C GLU A 168 11.86 -9.29 -3.91
N ILE A 169 12.97 -8.70 -4.33
CA ILE A 169 13.86 -7.92 -3.45
C ILE A 169 13.14 -6.69 -2.89
N TYR A 170 12.41 -5.95 -3.73
CA TYR A 170 11.63 -4.79 -3.31
C TYR A 170 10.61 -5.12 -2.21
N PHE A 171 9.81 -6.17 -2.38
CA PHE A 171 8.86 -6.59 -1.35
C PHE A 171 9.57 -7.11 -0.10
N GLY A 172 10.67 -7.86 -0.23
CA GLY A 172 11.45 -8.32 0.91
C GLY A 172 11.99 -7.18 1.79
N HIS A 173 12.47 -6.09 1.19
CA HIS A 173 12.90 -4.90 1.94
C HIS A 173 11.74 -4.19 2.65
N TRP A 174 10.58 -4.07 2.00
CA TRP A 174 9.40 -3.46 2.63
C TRP A 174 8.86 -4.30 3.78
N LEU A 175 8.68 -5.61 3.59
CA LEU A 175 8.18 -6.50 4.64
C LEU A 175 9.11 -6.49 5.86
N LYS A 176 10.44 -6.54 5.62
CA LYS A 176 11.43 -6.39 6.69
C LYS A 176 11.36 -5.04 7.41
N ALA A 177 11.18 -3.94 6.68
CA ALA A 177 11.09 -2.61 7.27
C ALA A 177 9.79 -2.39 8.07
N LEU A 178 8.76 -3.17 7.78
CA LEU A 178 7.47 -3.17 8.47
C LEU A 178 7.37 -4.25 9.55
N ASP A 179 8.46 -4.98 9.81
CA ASP A 179 8.53 -6.10 10.77
C ASP A 179 7.52 -7.22 10.51
N VAL A 180 7.16 -7.43 9.24
CA VAL A 180 6.24 -8.51 8.82
C VAL A 180 7.06 -9.73 8.41
N ASP A 181 7.02 -10.78 9.24
CA ASP A 181 7.67 -12.04 8.94
C ASP A 181 6.82 -12.94 8.00
N GLU A 182 7.35 -14.12 7.67
CA GLU A 182 6.68 -15.05 6.74
C GLU A 182 5.37 -15.62 7.32
N ASP A 183 5.33 -15.89 8.63
CA ASP A 183 4.15 -16.44 9.29
C ASP A 183 3.02 -15.39 9.34
N GLU A 184 3.36 -14.15 9.70
CA GLU A 184 2.43 -13.03 9.67
C GLU A 184 1.95 -12.75 8.25
N PHE A 185 2.86 -12.67 7.26
CA PHE A 185 2.50 -12.47 5.86
C PHE A 185 1.48 -13.51 5.37
N ASN A 186 1.73 -14.80 5.65
CA ASN A 186 0.85 -15.89 5.26
C ASN A 186 -0.51 -15.81 5.98
N ALA A 187 -0.51 -15.46 7.27
CA ALA A 187 -1.74 -15.27 8.04
C ALA A 187 -2.60 -14.12 7.51
N LEU A 188 -1.98 -13.02 7.08
CA LEU A 188 -2.66 -11.88 6.47
C LEU A 188 -3.19 -12.23 5.07
N CYS A 189 -2.42 -12.92 4.24
CA CYS A 189 -2.90 -13.40 2.93
C CYS A 189 -4.11 -14.32 3.08
N THR A 190 -4.05 -15.25 4.04
CA THR A 190 -5.17 -16.16 4.35
C THR A 190 -6.43 -15.39 4.78
N ALA A 191 -6.26 -14.31 5.56
CA ALA A 191 -7.38 -13.47 5.95
C ALA A 191 -8.03 -12.77 4.75
N ILE A 192 -7.21 -12.27 3.81
CA ILE A 192 -7.70 -11.68 2.56
C ILE A 192 -8.50 -12.71 1.75
N ASP A 193 -7.98 -13.92 1.57
CA ASP A 193 -8.63 -14.96 0.76
C ASP A 193 -9.95 -15.50 1.37
N ALA A 194 -10.16 -15.29 2.66
CA ALA A 194 -11.35 -15.72 3.38
C ALA A 194 -12.48 -14.68 3.43
N ALA A 195 -12.23 -13.44 2.98
CA ALA A 195 -13.16 -12.32 3.04
C ALA A 195 -14.07 -12.24 1.80
#